data_AF-A0A2D4GD58-F1
#
_entry.id   AF-A0A2D4GD58-F1
#
_cell.length_a   1.000
_cell.length_b   1.000
_cell.length_c   1.000
_cell.angle_alpha   90.00
_cell.angle_beta   90.00
_cell.angle_gamma   90.00
#
_symmetry.space_group_name_H-M   'P 1'
#
loop_
_entity.id
_entity.type
_entity.pdbx_description
1 polymer ?
#
loop_
_entity_poly.entity_id
_entity_poly.type
_entity_poly.pdbx_seq_one_letter_code
_entity_poly.pdbx_strand_id
1 'polypeptide(L)'
;VLPGGTREALFSDENYDFLWGSRTGFAHVARDAKVPVIPIFTKNLREGYRTLGKIWPFKWLYERTRWPIVPIYGGFPVKFCTYIGDPIPYDPNISAGQLAEKTKSAIKDLRNKYQEIPGSIKRALLERFEKHPEK
;
A
#
# COMPACT_ATOMS: atom_id res chain seq x y z
N VAL A 1 -0.87 -3.75 10.14
CA VAL A 1 0.57 -3.91 9.81
C VAL A 1 0.78 -3.50 8.36
N LEU A 2 1.89 -2.83 8.01
CA LEU A 2 2.25 -2.51 6.62
C LEU A 2 3.16 -3.61 6.05
N PRO A 3 2.63 -4.58 5.30
CA PRO A 3 3.39 -5.77 4.94
C PRO A 3 4.55 -5.51 3.96
N GLY A 4 4.41 -4.52 3.08
CA GLY A 4 5.48 -4.04 2.21
C GLY A 4 6.66 -3.39 2.94
N GLY A 5 6.39 -2.83 4.13
CA GLY A 5 7.37 -2.14 4.97
C GLY A 5 8.16 -1.06 4.22
N THR A 6 9.40 -0.84 4.66
CA THR A 6 10.29 0.19 4.09
C THR A 6 10.57 -0.03 2.61
N ARG A 7 10.67 -1.28 2.14
CA ARG A 7 10.93 -1.57 0.73
C ARG A 7 9.81 -1.06 -0.17
N GLU A 8 8.57 -1.35 0.18
CA GLU A 8 7.43 -0.84 -0.60
C GLU A 8 7.31 0.68 -0.47
N ALA A 9 7.55 1.24 0.71
CA ALA A 9 7.55 2.68 0.91
C ALA A 9 8.56 3.40 -0.01
N LEU A 10 9.76 2.85 -0.18
CA LEU A 10 10.83 3.47 -0.96
C LEU A 10 10.76 3.23 -2.47
N PHE A 11 10.28 2.07 -2.91
CA PHE A 11 10.39 1.64 -4.31
C PHE A 11 9.08 1.59 -5.10
N SER A 12 7.93 1.75 -4.44
CA SER A 12 6.65 1.79 -5.14
C SER A 12 6.42 3.19 -5.73
N ASP A 13 5.86 3.20 -6.93
CA ASP A 13 5.79 4.35 -7.81
C ASP A 13 4.34 4.82 -8.03
N GLU A 14 4.12 5.61 -9.07
CA GLU A 14 2.82 6.13 -9.49
C GLU A 14 1.84 5.03 -9.93
N ASN A 15 2.34 3.84 -10.23
CA ASN A 15 1.52 2.69 -10.59
C ASN A 15 1.02 1.92 -9.36
N TYR A 16 1.41 2.37 -8.16
CA TYR A 16 1.04 1.73 -6.90
C TYR A 16 1.38 0.23 -6.91
N ASP A 17 2.57 -0.09 -7.41
CA ASP A 17 3.06 -1.46 -7.49
C ASP A 17 3.15 -2.09 -6.09
N PHE A 18 2.58 -3.29 -5.97
CA PHE A 18 2.55 -4.06 -4.72
C PHE A 18 3.87 -4.82 -4.55
N LEU A 19 4.81 -4.25 -3.79
CA LEU A 19 6.14 -4.83 -3.52
C LEU A 19 6.20 -5.67 -2.24
N TRP A 20 5.04 -6.13 -1.77
CA TRP A 20 4.90 -7.07 -0.67
C TRP A 20 5.66 -8.37 -0.96
N GLY A 21 6.75 -8.60 -0.20
CA GLY A 21 7.53 -9.85 -0.22
C GLY A 21 6.84 -11.00 0.52
N SER A 22 7.62 -11.89 1.13
CA SER A 22 7.13 -13.09 1.83
C SER A 22 6.68 -12.86 3.29
N ARG A 23 6.34 -11.62 3.67
CA ARG A 23 5.98 -11.31 5.06
C ARG A 23 4.55 -11.77 5.37
N THR A 24 4.42 -12.82 6.19
CA THR A 24 3.15 -13.41 6.61
C THR A 24 2.91 -13.30 8.12
N GLY A 25 3.77 -12.61 8.88
CA GLY A 25 3.69 -12.57 10.35
C GLY A 25 2.33 -12.13 10.91
N PHE A 26 1.69 -11.13 10.28
CA PHE A 26 0.36 -10.69 10.68
C PHE A 26 -0.71 -11.79 10.51
N ALA A 27 -0.57 -12.64 9.50
CA ALA A 27 -1.49 -13.72 9.22
C ALA A 27 -1.33 -14.88 10.21
N HIS A 28 -0.10 -15.15 10.66
CA HIS A 28 0.14 -16.08 11.78
C HIS A 28 -0.55 -15.59 13.05
N VAL A 29 -0.33 -14.33 13.44
CA VAL A 29 -0.97 -13.73 14.63
C VAL A 29 -2.49 -13.74 14.52
N ALA A 30 -3.05 -13.34 13.37
CA ALA A 30 -4.50 -13.32 13.17
C ALA A 30 -5.13 -14.72 13.29
N ARG A 31 -4.46 -15.74 12.75
CA ARG A 31 -4.89 -17.13 12.84
C ARG A 31 -4.82 -17.66 14.27
N ASP A 32 -3.71 -17.44 14.96
CA ASP A 32 -3.50 -17.94 16.32
C ASP A 32 -4.48 -17.25 17.31
N ALA A 33 -4.79 -15.97 17.07
CA ALA A 33 -5.80 -15.22 17.82
C ALA A 33 -7.25 -15.45 17.36
N LYS A 34 -7.47 -16.18 16.25
CA LYS A 34 -8.79 -16.44 15.65
C LYS A 34 -9.59 -15.16 15.35
N VAL A 35 -8.92 -14.11 14.87
CA VAL A 35 -9.53 -12.81 14.57
C VAL A 35 -9.62 -12.55 13.07
N PRO A 36 -10.62 -11.78 12.60
CA PRO A 36 -10.71 -11.38 11.21
C PRO A 36 -9.62 -10.37 10.83
N VAL A 37 -9.24 -10.34 9.56
CA VAL A 37 -8.30 -9.36 9.00
C VAL A 37 -9.07 -8.34 8.18
N ILE A 38 -8.89 -7.05 8.47
CA ILE A 38 -9.54 -5.96 7.73
C ILE A 38 -8.53 -5.33 6.75
N PRO A 39 -8.74 -5.45 5.43
CA PRO A 39 -7.91 -4.78 4.43
C PRO A 39 -8.21 -3.28 4.40
N ILE A 40 -7.16 -2.47 4.36
CA ILE A 40 -7.27 -1.00 4.33
C ILE A 40 -6.38 -0.46 3.21
N PHE A 41 -6.91 0.46 2.42
CA PHE A 41 -6.17 1.15 1.37
C PHE A 41 -6.30 2.67 1.55
N THR A 42 -5.21 3.42 1.35
CA THR A 42 -5.24 4.89 1.41
C THR A 42 -4.87 5.47 0.06
N LYS A 43 -5.82 6.20 -0.54
CA LYS A 43 -5.67 6.89 -1.83
C LYS A 43 -4.74 8.10 -1.69
N ASN A 44 -4.06 8.45 -2.79
CA ASN A 44 -3.20 9.63 -2.93
C ASN A 44 -1.91 9.61 -2.08
N LEU A 45 -1.58 8.47 -1.45
CA LEU A 45 -0.39 8.35 -0.60
C LEU A 45 0.91 8.64 -1.37
N ARG A 46 1.00 8.17 -2.63
CA ARG A 46 2.16 8.39 -3.51
C ARG A 46 2.23 9.80 -4.06
N GLU A 47 1.11 10.48 -4.21
CA GLU A 47 1.06 11.86 -4.66
C GLU A 47 1.44 12.82 -3.54
N GLY A 48 1.14 12.48 -2.29
CA GLY A 48 1.58 13.23 -1.12
C GLY A 48 3.08 13.07 -0.87
N TYR A 49 3.62 11.86 -1.07
CA TYR A 49 5.02 11.54 -0.88
C TYR A 49 5.55 10.66 -2.01
N ARG A 50 6.47 11.19 -2.81
CA ARG A 50 7.17 10.46 -3.85
C ARG A 50 8.61 10.18 -3.48
N THR A 51 9.07 9.02 -3.91
CA THR A 51 10.42 8.55 -3.68
C THR A 51 11.14 8.45 -5.01
N LEU A 52 12.41 8.85 -5.04
CA LEU A 52 13.27 8.66 -6.22
C LEU A 52 13.89 7.25 -6.26
N GLY A 53 13.13 6.24 -5.82
CA GLY A 53 13.59 4.86 -5.68
C GLY A 53 13.90 4.15 -7.01
N LYS A 54 13.49 4.70 -8.15
CA LYS A 54 13.78 4.12 -9.49
C LYS A 54 15.23 4.29 -9.94
N ILE A 55 16.03 5.10 -9.25
CA ILE A 55 17.42 5.33 -9.61
C ILE A 55 18.25 4.07 -9.26
N TRP A 56 18.78 3.40 -10.29
CA TRP A 56 19.49 2.12 -10.21
C TRP A 56 20.51 1.98 -9.06
N PRO A 57 21.46 2.92 -8.84
CA PRO A 57 22.43 2.79 -7.77
C PRO A 57 21.81 2.77 -6.37
N PHE A 58 20.73 3.52 -6.13
CA PHE A 58 20.06 3.54 -4.82
C PHE A 58 19.29 2.24 -4.54
N LYS A 59 18.68 1.64 -5.57
CA LYS A 59 18.04 0.34 -5.44
C LYS A 59 19.04 -0.76 -5.10
N TRP A 60 20.17 -0.81 -5.82
CA TRP A 60 21.25 -1.76 -5.57
C TRP A 60 21.84 -1.58 -4.16
N LEU A 61 22.12 -0.33 -3.77
CA LEU A 61 22.66 -0.02 -2.45
C LEU A 61 21.71 -0.44 -1.33
N TYR A 62 20.41 -0.14 -1.46
CA TYR A 62 19.40 -0.55 -0.48
C TYR A 62 19.28 -2.08 -0.39
N GLU A 63 19.26 -2.79 -1.52
CA GLU A 63 19.15 -4.25 -1.51
C GLU A 63 20.38 -4.91 -0.86
N ARG A 64 21.57 -4.29 -0.99
CA ARG A 64 22.81 -4.76 -0.38
C ARG A 64 22.97 -4.40 1.10
N THR A 65 22.64 -3.17 1.48
CA THR A 65 22.93 -2.61 2.82
C THR A 65 21.71 -2.51 3.73
N ARG A 66 20.50 -2.59 3.16
CA ARG A 66 19.21 -2.29 3.83
C ARG A 66 19.13 -0.89 4.43
N TRP A 67 20.01 0.02 4.02
CA TRP A 67 20.00 1.42 4.48
C TRP A 67 19.04 2.25 3.64
N PRO A 68 18.08 2.96 4.26
CA PRO A 68 17.03 3.70 3.56
C PRO A 68 17.52 5.08 3.05
N ILE A 69 18.59 5.11 2.25
CA ILE A 69 19.14 6.33 1.64
C ILE A 69 18.43 6.57 0.31
N VAL A 70 17.12 6.83 0.33
CA VAL A 70 16.37 7.19 -0.88
C VAL A 70 15.75 8.56 -0.63
N PRO A 71 16.10 9.59 -1.44
CA PRO A 71 15.50 10.90 -1.27
C PRO A 71 13.98 10.82 -1.52
N ILE A 72 13.24 11.32 -0.53
CA ILE A 72 11.78 11.44 -0.54
C ILE A 72 11.47 12.92 -0.80
N TYR A 73 10.67 13.20 -1.83
CA TYR A 73 10.13 14.53 -2.08
C TYR A 73 8.61 14.47 -1.92
N GLY A 74 8.02 15.41 -1.19
CA GLY A 74 6.62 15.31 -0.82
C GLY A 74 6.17 16.44 0.09
N GLY A 75 5.11 16.18 0.85
CA GLY A 75 4.41 17.20 1.64
C GLY A 75 3.40 17.99 0.82
N PHE A 76 3.00 17.47 -0.35
CA PHE A 76 1.95 18.10 -1.14
C PHE A 76 0.62 17.99 -0.38
N PRO A 77 -0.18 19.07 -0.35
CA PRO A 77 -1.45 19.11 0.38
C PRO A 77 -2.56 18.36 -0.36
N VAL A 78 -2.30 17.11 -0.78
CA VAL A 78 -3.28 16.23 -1.41
C VAL A 78 -4.25 15.67 -0.37
N LYS A 79 -5.43 15.27 -0.81
CA LYS A 79 -6.43 14.67 0.07
C LYS A 79 -6.16 13.17 0.23
N PHE A 80 -5.84 12.73 1.43
CA PHE A 80 -5.77 11.31 1.76
C PHE A 80 -7.17 10.78 2.07
N CYS A 81 -7.59 9.75 1.35
CA CYS A 81 -8.85 9.05 1.61
C CYS A 81 -8.56 7.60 1.93
N THR A 82 -8.86 7.19 3.16
CA THR A 82 -8.71 5.80 3.59
C THR A 82 -10.00 5.03 3.36
N TYR A 83 -9.90 3.94 2.61
CA TYR A 83 -10.97 3.01 2.31
C TYR A 83 -10.76 1.74 3.10
N ILE A 84 -11.79 1.36 3.85
CA ILE A 84 -11.84 0.14 4.65
C ILE A 84 -12.62 -0.89 3.83
N GLY A 85 -11.99 -2.03 3.54
CA GLY A 85 -12.65 -3.14 2.86
C GLY A 85 -13.33 -4.09 3.82
N ASP A 86 -14.00 -5.08 3.25
CA ASP A 86 -14.74 -6.07 4.01
C ASP A 86 -13.80 -6.95 4.86
N PRO A 87 -14.19 -7.28 6.10
CA PRO A 87 -13.38 -8.15 6.96
C PRO A 87 -13.25 -9.55 6.34
N ILE A 88 -12.02 -10.04 6.25
CA ILE A 88 -11.73 -11.43 5.88
C ILE A 88 -11.91 -12.27 7.15
N PRO A 89 -12.95 -13.12 7.24
CA PRO A 89 -13.21 -13.91 8.43
C PRO A 89 -12.12 -14.96 8.65
N TYR A 90 -12.00 -15.38 9.91
CA TYR A 90 -11.14 -16.52 10.26
C TYR A 90 -11.68 -17.80 9.64
N ASP A 91 -10.81 -18.55 8.98
CA ASP A 91 -11.10 -19.87 8.44
C ASP A 91 -10.02 -20.85 8.95
N PRO A 92 -10.39 -21.95 9.63
CA PRO A 92 -9.42 -22.91 10.16
C PRO A 92 -8.70 -23.72 9.06
N ASN A 93 -9.24 -23.76 7.83
CA ASN A 93 -8.69 -24.57 6.74
C ASN A 93 -7.62 -23.84 5.92
N ILE A 94 -7.46 -22.53 6.09
CA ILE A 94 -6.49 -21.74 5.32
C ILE A 94 -5.14 -21.63 6.02
N SER A 95 -4.06 -21.71 5.24
CA SER A 95 -2.73 -21.42 5.75
C SER A 95 -2.51 -19.92 5.93
N ALA A 96 -1.55 -19.53 6.78
CA ALA A 96 -1.19 -18.12 6.95
C ALA A 96 -0.72 -17.46 5.63
N GLY A 97 -0.09 -18.24 4.74
CA GLY A 97 0.29 -17.79 3.40
C GLY A 97 -0.93 -17.52 2.51
N GLN A 98 -1.93 -18.40 2.53
CA GLN A 98 -3.18 -18.20 1.79
C GLN A 98 -3.96 -16.99 2.33
N LEU A 99 -4.00 -16.81 3.65
CA LEU A 99 -4.60 -15.63 4.27
C LEU A 99 -3.89 -14.34 3.83
N ALA A 100 -2.56 -14.37 3.75
CA ALA A 100 -1.78 -13.24 3.25
C ALA A 100 -2.08 -12.91 1.78
N GLU A 101 -2.16 -13.92 0.91
CA GLU A 101 -2.50 -13.71 -0.50
C GLU A 101 -3.96 -13.24 -0.69
N LYS A 102 -4.93 -13.78 0.08
CA LYS A 102 -6.31 -13.25 0.09
C LYS A 102 -6.35 -11.78 0.51
N THR A 103 -5.62 -11.43 1.57
CA THR A 103 -5.52 -10.04 2.04
C THR A 103 -4.89 -9.14 0.98
N LYS A 104 -3.83 -9.61 0.32
CA LYS A 104 -3.15 -8.90 -0.76
C LYS A 104 -4.07 -8.67 -1.96
N SER A 105 -4.89 -9.66 -2.33
CA SER A 105 -5.91 -9.50 -3.37
C SER A 105 -6.93 -8.45 -2.97
N ALA A 106 -7.50 -8.53 -1.76
CA ALA A 106 -8.50 -7.58 -1.30
C ALA A 106 -7.99 -6.13 -1.28
N ILE A 107 -6.73 -5.90 -0.87
CA ILE A 107 -6.15 -4.54 -0.92
C ILE A 107 -5.91 -4.09 -2.37
N LYS A 108 -5.50 -4.99 -3.28
CA LYS A 108 -5.38 -4.67 -4.71
C LYS A 108 -6.74 -4.30 -5.32
N ASP A 109 -7.81 -4.97 -4.93
CA ASP A 109 -9.16 -4.68 -5.40
C ASP A 109 -9.62 -3.30 -4.90
N LEU A 110 -9.37 -2.97 -3.62
CA LEU A 110 -9.60 -1.62 -3.08
C LEU A 110 -8.79 -0.56 -3.85
N ARG A 111 -7.51 -0.82 -4.11
CA ARG A 111 -6.65 0.08 -4.89
C ARG A 111 -7.23 0.30 -6.28
N ASN A 112 -7.54 -0.78 -7.03
CA ASN A 112 -8.05 -0.67 -8.39
C ASN A 112 -9.41 0.04 -8.45
N LYS A 113 -10.21 -0.08 -7.40
CA LYS A 113 -11.52 0.57 -7.30
C LYS A 113 -11.43 2.08 -7.01
N TYR A 114 -10.49 2.51 -6.18
CA TYR A 114 -10.46 3.88 -5.66
C TYR A 114 -9.30 4.74 -6.15
N GLN A 115 -8.25 4.14 -6.73
CA GLN A 115 -7.09 4.83 -7.24
C GLN A 115 -7.02 4.73 -8.76
N GLU A 116 -6.97 5.89 -9.41
CA GLU A 116 -6.65 5.97 -10.83
C GLU A 116 -5.14 5.88 -11.05
N ILE A 117 -4.73 5.01 -11.99
CA ILE A 117 -3.34 4.68 -12.33
C ILE A 117 -3.11 5.04 -13.81
N PRO A 118 -2.00 5.72 -14.19
CA PRO A 118 -0.96 6.24 -13.31
C PRO A 118 -1.45 7.37 -12.41
N GLY A 119 -0.88 7.40 -11.20
CA GLY A 119 -1.13 8.44 -10.22
C GLY A 119 -0.61 9.81 -10.66
N SER A 120 -1.31 10.89 -10.30
CA SER A 120 -0.96 12.26 -10.74
C SER A 120 -1.13 13.25 -9.61
N ILE A 121 -0.05 13.97 -9.27
CA ILE A 121 -0.04 14.98 -8.19
C ILE A 121 -1.04 16.12 -8.51
N LYS A 122 -1.10 16.57 -9.77
CA LYS A 122 -2.02 17.64 -10.18
C LYS A 122 -3.47 17.22 -9.98
N ARG A 123 -3.84 16.00 -10.42
CA ARG A 123 -5.19 15.46 -10.21
C ARG A 123 -5.51 15.34 -8.72
N ALA A 124 -4.61 14.75 -7.93
CA ALA A 124 -4.80 14.61 -6.49
C ALA A 124 -4.91 15.95 -5.73
N LEU A 125 -4.31 17.03 -6.25
CA LEU A 125 -4.49 18.38 -5.73
C LEU A 125 -5.85 18.98 -6.13
N LEU A 126 -6.31 18.74 -7.37
CA LEU A 126 -7.63 19.19 -7.84
C LEU A 126 -8.77 18.47 -7.12
N GLU A 127 -8.62 17.17 -6.84
CA GLU A 127 -9.56 16.37 -6.03
C GLU A 127 -9.83 16.94 -4.63
N ARG A 128 -8.96 17.84 -4.14
CA ARG A 128 -9.19 18.55 -2.88
C ARG A 128 -10.36 19.54 -2.99
N PHE A 129 -10.55 20.13 -4.16
CA PHE A 129 -11.52 21.19 -4.42
C PHE A 129 -12.78 20.70 -5.14
N GLU A 130 -12.71 19.53 -5.78
CA GLU A 130 -13.90 18.88 -6.32
C GLU A 130 -14.86 18.53 -5.16
N LYS A 131 -16.09 19.05 -5.24
CA LYS A 131 -17.18 18.62 -4.36
C LYS A 131 -17.42 17.15 -4.65
N HIS A 132 -17.49 16.34 -3.60
CA HIS A 132 -17.78 14.91 -3.73
C HIS A 132 -19.01 14.70 -4.63
N PRO A 133 -18.96 13.82 -5.64
CA PRO A 133 -20.20 13.19 -6.07
C PRO A 133 -20.74 12.46 -4.84
N GLU A 134 -21.94 12.84 -4.41
CA GLU A 134 -22.69 12.10 -3.41
C GLU A 134 -22.80 10.63 -3.86
N LYS A 135 -22.54 9.72 -2.94
CA LYS A 135 -22.70 8.28 -3.17
C LYS A 135 -24.17 7.92 -3.17
#